data_AF-A0A068MSD8-F1
#
_entry.id   AF-A0A068MSD8-F1
#
_cell.length_a   1.000
_cell.length_b   1.000
_cell.length_c   1.000
_cell.angle_alpha   90.00
_cell.angle_beta   90.00
_cell.angle_gamma   90.00
#
_symmetry.space_group_name_H-M   'P 1'
#
loop_
_entity.id
_entity.type
_entity.pdbx_description
1 polymer ?
#
loop_
_entity_poly.entity_id
_entity_poly.type
_entity_poly.pdbx_seq_one_letter_code
_entity_poly.pdbx_strand_id
1 'polypeptide(L)'
;MLSWPLLVQPKCFNWVTLGTDQQIIGVSSANADHCCSTAMTTAPLLCLSLLLVTYLMGSLPTGYLAGKLLLGIDIRDHGSKSTGATNVFRTLGKPAAIAVLAIDIAKGAMAVALVQSIYANGWLPALPLGWQSWLTVGVAVAVVLGHSKSIFLNFSGGKSVATSLGVLFMLNIWLALGTLATFLAVISFTRIVSLSSIVAAIAVNGIALALQLPLPYLSFTLLAGIYVIVRHRSNIERILQGTEPKLGEKVSSLPERKGVA
;
A
#
# COMPACT_ATOMS: atom_id res chain seq x y z
N MET A 1 20.22 7.18 -28.91
CA MET A 1 21.40 7.38 -28.04
C MET A 1 21.08 8.49 -27.06
N LEU A 2 21.47 8.27 -25.82
CA LEU A 2 21.08 9.03 -24.63
C LEU A 2 21.50 10.50 -24.66
N SER A 3 20.63 11.38 -24.16
CA SER A 3 21.04 12.53 -23.36
C SER A 3 20.00 12.79 -22.27
N TRP A 4 20.44 12.60 -21.03
CA TRP A 4 19.69 12.82 -19.80
C TRP A 4 19.39 14.30 -19.57
N PRO A 5 18.21 14.68 -19.06
CA PRO A 5 17.91 16.05 -18.67
C PRO A 5 18.34 16.34 -17.22
N LEU A 6 18.89 17.54 -17.05
CA LEU A 6 18.76 18.42 -15.88
C LEU A 6 19.09 17.81 -14.50
N LEU A 7 20.33 18.02 -14.09
CA LEU A 7 20.75 18.12 -12.70
C LEU A 7 19.81 19.08 -11.94
N VAL A 8 19.02 18.54 -11.03
CA VAL A 8 18.37 19.33 -9.97
C VAL A 8 19.48 19.82 -9.05
N GLN A 9 20.01 21.00 -9.36
CA GLN A 9 20.96 21.69 -8.50
C GLN A 9 20.26 22.05 -7.18
N PRO A 10 20.94 21.94 -6.02
CA PRO A 10 20.38 22.40 -4.76
C PRO A 10 20.02 23.89 -4.89
N LYS A 11 18.83 24.27 -4.39
CA LYS A 11 18.28 25.64 -4.35
C LYS A 11 19.13 26.67 -3.56
N CYS A 12 20.40 26.38 -3.29
CA CYS A 12 21.30 27.26 -2.57
C CYS A 12 22.05 28.25 -3.49
N PHE A 13 22.08 28.01 -4.81
CA PHE A 13 22.67 28.95 -5.76
C PHE A 13 21.58 29.78 -6.45
N ASN A 14 21.45 31.04 -6.03
CA ASN A 14 20.71 32.03 -6.80
C ASN A 14 21.58 32.50 -7.96
N TRP A 15 21.24 32.08 -9.17
CA TRP A 15 21.81 32.64 -10.39
C TRP A 15 21.05 33.90 -10.74
N VAL A 16 21.66 35.07 -10.56
CA VAL A 16 21.15 36.33 -11.09
C VAL A 16 21.65 36.46 -12.52
N THR A 17 20.76 36.34 -13.51
CA THR A 17 21.11 36.59 -14.92
C THR A 17 21.13 38.09 -15.18
N LEU A 18 22.31 38.70 -15.11
CA LEU A 18 22.61 39.94 -15.81
C LEU A 18 23.40 39.59 -17.08
N GLY A 19 23.15 40.33 -18.17
CA GLY A 19 23.49 39.96 -19.55
C GLY A 19 24.85 39.30 -19.77
N THR A 20 24.84 38.26 -20.60
CA THR A 20 25.95 37.60 -21.32
C THR A 20 27.19 37.10 -20.56
N ASP A 21 27.38 37.42 -19.28
CA ASP A 21 28.48 36.89 -18.47
C ASP A 21 27.93 36.14 -17.23
N GLN A 22 28.10 34.82 -17.21
CA GLN A 22 27.86 34.02 -16.01
C GLN A 22 28.95 34.31 -14.97
N GLN A 23 28.73 35.27 -14.08
CA GLN A 23 29.53 35.40 -12.86
C GLN A 23 28.86 34.64 -11.69
N ILE A 24 29.65 33.79 -11.02
CA ILE A 24 29.26 33.15 -9.76
C ILE A 24 29.33 34.19 -8.65
N ILE A 25 28.19 34.71 -8.20
CA ILE A 25 28.13 35.48 -6.96
C ILE A 25 28.21 34.45 -5.82
N GLY A 26 29.38 34.38 -5.15
CA GLY A 26 29.61 33.47 -4.05
C GLY A 26 28.62 33.69 -2.91
N VAL A 27 27.89 32.63 -2.53
CA VAL A 27 27.08 32.61 -1.32
C VAL A 27 28.03 32.56 -0.13
N SER A 28 27.85 33.46 0.85
CA SER A 28 28.57 33.43 2.13
C SER A 28 28.52 32.01 2.73
N SER A 29 29.68 31.45 3.10
CA SER A 29 29.81 30.10 3.65
C SER A 29 28.84 29.85 4.83
N ALA A 30 28.58 30.88 5.64
CA ALA A 30 27.62 30.81 6.75
C ALA A 30 26.18 30.49 6.32
N ASN A 31 25.74 30.98 5.15
CA ASN A 31 24.40 30.69 4.62
C ASN A 31 24.33 29.29 3.99
N ALA A 32 25.42 28.82 3.38
CA ALA A 32 25.52 27.46 2.86
C ALA A 32 25.52 26.42 3.99
N ASP A 33 26.22 26.70 5.09
CA ASP A 33 26.23 25.84 6.28
C ASP A 33 24.85 25.78 6.96
N HIS A 34 24.13 26.91 7.02
CA HIS A 34 22.76 26.94 7.54
C HIS A 34 21.75 26.22 6.65
N CYS A 35 21.82 26.37 5.32
CA CYS A 35 20.98 25.62 4.37
C CYS A 35 21.28 24.12 4.40
N CYS A 36 22.55 23.73 4.52
CA CYS A 36 22.97 22.34 4.64
C CYS A 36 22.46 21.73 5.96
N SER A 37 22.61 22.46 7.07
CA SER A 37 22.14 22.03 8.39
C SER A 37 20.61 21.89 8.46
N THR A 38 19.86 22.85 7.92
CA THR A 38 18.38 22.81 7.89
C THR A 38 17.83 21.75 6.93
N ALA A 39 18.45 21.54 5.77
CA ALA A 39 18.05 20.44 4.87
C ALA A 39 18.32 19.07 5.50
N MET A 40 19.41 18.93 6.25
CA MET A 40 19.82 17.67 6.89
C MET A 40 18.93 17.27 8.08
N THR A 41 18.29 18.23 8.76
CA THR A 41 17.33 17.95 9.86
C THR A 41 15.87 17.85 9.40
N THR A 42 15.46 18.59 8.36
CA THR A 42 14.05 18.62 7.90
C THR A 42 13.67 17.43 7.02
N ALA A 43 14.59 16.90 6.21
CA ALA A 43 14.29 15.77 5.33
C ALA A 43 13.92 14.48 6.08
N PRO A 44 14.66 14.06 7.14
CA PRO A 44 14.28 12.88 7.92
C PRO A 44 12.92 13.02 8.62
N LEU A 45 12.61 14.21 9.16
CA LEU A 45 11.33 14.48 9.82
C LEU A 45 10.16 14.39 8.84
N LEU A 46 10.34 14.90 7.61
CA LEU A 46 9.33 14.80 6.56
C LEU A 46 9.15 13.36 6.07
N CYS A 47 10.24 12.60 5.90
CA CYS A 47 10.15 11.18 5.59
C CYS A 47 9.38 10.41 6.68
N LEU A 48 9.66 10.69 7.95
CA LEU A 48 8.97 10.07 9.07
C LEU A 48 7.48 10.45 9.12
N SER A 49 7.14 11.72 8.85
CA SER A 49 5.75 12.15 8.79
C SER A 49 4.98 11.49 7.65
N LEU A 50 5.61 11.29 6.49
CA LEU A 50 5.00 10.55 5.37
C LEU A 50 4.74 9.08 5.72
N LEU A 51 5.69 8.41 6.38
CA LEU A 51 5.48 7.04 6.89
C LEU A 51 4.31 6.98 7.88
N LEU A 52 4.24 7.95 8.80
CA LEU A 52 3.15 8.02 9.78
C LEU A 52 1.79 8.26 9.11
N VAL A 53 1.71 9.26 8.22
CA VAL A 53 0.46 9.60 7.51
C VAL A 53 -0.03 8.41 6.69
N THR A 54 0.87 7.75 5.95
CA THR A 54 0.47 6.59 5.13
C THR A 54 0.10 5.36 5.97
N TYR A 55 0.72 5.16 7.14
CA TYR A 55 0.26 4.19 8.12
C TYR A 55 -1.15 4.50 8.65
N LEU A 56 -1.43 5.76 8.98
CA LEU A 56 -2.76 6.18 9.45
C LEU A 56 -3.82 6.03 8.36
N MET A 57 -3.50 6.38 7.10
CA MET A 57 -4.36 6.14 5.93
C MET A 57 -4.68 4.65 5.78
N GLY A 58 -3.66 3.79 5.90
CA GLY A 58 -3.83 2.34 5.86
C GLY A 58 -4.70 1.83 7.01
N SER A 59 -4.54 2.43 8.19
CA SER A 59 -5.23 2.05 9.43
C SER A 59 -6.74 2.27 9.39
N LEU A 60 -7.28 3.04 8.44
CA LEU A 60 -8.73 3.22 8.29
C LEU A 60 -9.43 1.87 8.08
N PRO A 61 -10.29 1.44 9.03
CA PRO A 61 -10.81 0.07 9.06
C PRO A 61 -12.11 -0.07 8.26
N THR A 62 -12.01 0.08 6.94
CA THR A 62 -13.11 0.10 5.96
C THR A 62 -14.17 -0.98 6.15
N GLY A 63 -13.79 -2.26 6.27
CA GLY A 63 -14.76 -3.34 6.45
C GLY A 63 -15.39 -3.40 7.84
N TYR A 64 -14.69 -2.92 8.88
CA TYR A 64 -15.30 -2.74 10.21
C TYR A 64 -16.33 -1.62 10.19
N LEU A 65 -16.00 -0.48 9.57
CA LEU A 65 -16.92 0.63 9.34
C LEU A 65 -18.15 0.17 8.56
N ALA A 66 -17.97 -0.64 7.51
CA ALA A 66 -19.10 -1.20 6.76
C ALA A 66 -20.02 -2.05 7.64
N GLY A 67 -19.48 -2.93 8.50
CA GLY A 67 -20.28 -3.72 9.44
C GLY A 67 -21.08 -2.87 10.42
N LYS A 68 -20.41 -1.87 11.00
CA LYS A 68 -21.00 -0.97 11.99
C LYS A 68 -22.06 -0.05 11.40
N LEU A 69 -21.83 0.49 10.19
CA LEU A 69 -22.74 1.43 9.54
C LEU A 69 -23.94 0.75 8.87
N LEU A 70 -23.76 -0.45 8.30
CA LEU A 70 -24.83 -1.09 7.52
C LEU A 70 -25.73 -2.00 8.36
N LEU A 71 -25.18 -2.68 9.38
CA LEU A 71 -25.94 -3.63 10.22
C LEU A 71 -25.76 -3.39 11.72
N GLY A 72 -24.96 -2.43 12.17
CA GLY A 72 -24.70 -2.19 13.59
C GLY A 72 -23.89 -3.30 14.27
N ILE A 73 -23.18 -4.14 13.51
CA ILE A 73 -22.44 -5.31 14.03
C ILE A 73 -20.93 -5.08 13.98
N ASP A 74 -20.19 -5.75 14.87
CA ASP A 74 -18.75 -5.91 14.71
C ASP A 74 -18.44 -7.07 13.78
N ILE A 75 -17.94 -6.77 12.57
CA ILE A 75 -17.64 -7.79 11.56
C ILE A 75 -16.58 -8.83 12.03
N ARG A 76 -15.81 -8.52 13.07
CA ARG A 76 -14.79 -9.42 13.62
C ARG A 76 -15.41 -10.58 14.40
N ASP A 77 -16.67 -10.48 14.79
CA ASP A 77 -17.39 -11.56 15.47
C ASP A 77 -18.07 -12.52 14.49
N HIS A 78 -18.02 -12.22 13.19
CA HIS A 78 -18.71 -12.99 12.15
C HIS A 78 -17.75 -13.58 11.10
N GLY A 79 -18.17 -14.71 10.53
CA GLY A 79 -17.48 -15.38 9.42
C GLY A 79 -16.02 -15.74 9.77
N SER A 80 -15.09 -15.25 8.97
CA SER A 80 -13.64 -15.46 9.12
C SER A 80 -12.99 -14.55 10.16
N LYS A 81 -13.76 -13.69 10.85
CA LYS A 81 -13.29 -12.71 11.84
C LYS A 81 -12.31 -11.65 11.31
N SER A 82 -12.16 -11.57 9.99
CA SER A 82 -11.32 -10.59 9.29
C SER A 82 -12.15 -9.36 8.92
N THR A 83 -11.52 -8.19 8.89
CA THR A 83 -12.16 -6.96 8.39
C THR A 83 -12.10 -6.82 6.86
N GLY A 84 -11.47 -7.75 6.15
CA GLY A 84 -11.30 -7.66 4.70
C GLY A 84 -12.58 -7.93 3.90
N ALA A 85 -12.56 -7.50 2.63
CA ALA A 85 -13.69 -7.61 1.70
C ALA A 85 -14.30 -9.02 1.58
N THR A 86 -13.52 -10.09 1.70
CA THR A 86 -14.05 -11.47 1.66
C THR A 86 -14.97 -11.78 2.83
N ASN A 87 -14.69 -11.25 4.02
CA ASN A 87 -15.58 -11.43 5.16
C ASN A 87 -16.84 -10.58 5.00
N VAL A 88 -16.66 -9.34 4.54
CA VAL A 88 -17.76 -8.44 4.18
C VAL A 88 -18.68 -9.08 3.15
N PHE A 89 -18.15 -9.78 2.15
CA PHE A 89 -18.96 -10.50 1.15
C PHE A 89 -19.86 -11.56 1.80
N ARG A 90 -19.33 -12.29 2.78
CA ARG A 90 -20.05 -13.36 3.48
C ARG A 90 -21.06 -12.82 4.50
N THR A 91 -20.80 -11.64 5.07
CA THR A 91 -21.62 -11.07 6.15
C THR A 91 -22.62 -10.02 5.67
N LEU A 92 -22.17 -9.05 4.87
CA LEU A 92 -22.96 -7.90 4.40
C LEU A 92 -23.40 -8.02 2.94
N GLY A 93 -22.84 -8.99 2.20
CA GLY A 93 -23.17 -9.24 0.80
C GLY A 93 -22.27 -8.51 -0.22
N LYS A 94 -22.55 -8.77 -1.50
CA LYS A 94 -21.76 -8.33 -2.65
C LYS A 94 -21.52 -6.81 -2.74
N PRO A 95 -22.53 -5.92 -2.63
CA PRO A 95 -22.30 -4.49 -2.83
C PRO A 95 -21.36 -3.89 -1.78
N ALA A 96 -21.55 -4.24 -0.50
CA ALA A 96 -20.67 -3.81 0.58
C ALA A 96 -19.24 -4.32 0.38
N ALA A 97 -19.07 -5.57 -0.08
CA ALA A 97 -17.75 -6.14 -0.32
C ALA A 97 -16.99 -5.46 -1.45
N ILE A 98 -17.68 -5.11 -2.54
CA ILE A 98 -17.08 -4.38 -3.67
C ILE A 98 -16.64 -2.99 -3.22
N ALA A 99 -17.48 -2.28 -2.44
CA ALA A 99 -17.12 -0.97 -1.90
C ALA A 99 -15.87 -1.04 -1.00
N VAL A 100 -15.84 -1.99 -0.05
CA VAL A 100 -14.68 -2.19 0.82
C VAL A 100 -13.42 -2.55 0.03
N LEU A 101 -13.55 -3.44 -0.96
CA LEU A 101 -12.44 -3.81 -1.85
C LEU A 101 -11.88 -2.59 -2.60
N ALA A 102 -12.77 -1.78 -3.19
CA ALA A 102 -12.39 -0.59 -3.93
C ALA A 102 -11.68 0.43 -3.03
N ILE A 103 -12.20 0.69 -1.84
CA ILE A 103 -11.57 1.64 -0.88
C ILE A 103 -10.23 1.10 -0.38
N ASP A 104 -10.11 -0.21 -0.11
CA ASP A 104 -8.87 -0.81 0.34
C ASP A 104 -7.77 -0.83 -0.74
N ILE A 105 -8.14 -0.98 -2.02
CA ILE A 105 -7.21 -0.79 -3.15
C ILE A 105 -6.85 0.69 -3.25
N ALA A 106 -7.84 1.58 -3.24
CA ALA A 106 -7.65 3.02 -3.40
C ALA A 106 -6.71 3.58 -2.32
N LYS A 107 -6.86 3.20 -1.05
CA LYS A 107 -5.97 3.71 0.01
C LYS A 107 -4.51 3.28 -0.18
N GLY A 108 -4.27 2.06 -0.70
CA GLY A 108 -2.93 1.59 -1.04
C GLY A 108 -2.32 2.39 -2.18
N ALA A 109 -3.10 2.61 -3.25
CA ALA A 109 -2.67 3.43 -4.39
C ALA A 109 -2.43 4.90 -3.97
N MET A 110 -3.36 5.50 -3.24
CA MET A 110 -3.27 6.88 -2.79
C MET A 110 -2.04 7.12 -1.90
N ALA A 111 -1.65 6.18 -1.04
CA ALA A 111 -0.46 6.33 -0.21
C ALA A 111 0.83 6.46 -1.04
N VAL A 112 0.96 5.66 -2.10
CA VAL A 112 2.12 5.72 -3.00
C VAL A 112 2.04 6.96 -3.90
N ALA A 113 0.86 7.26 -4.45
CA ALA A 113 0.61 8.43 -5.29
C ALA A 113 0.88 9.74 -4.54
N LEU A 114 0.54 9.81 -3.24
CA LEU A 114 0.82 10.96 -2.39
C LEU A 114 2.32 11.26 -2.36
N VAL A 115 3.15 10.26 -2.07
CA VAL A 115 4.62 10.44 -2.02
C VAL A 115 5.18 10.78 -3.39
N GLN A 116 4.76 10.10 -4.44
CA GLN A 116 5.18 10.39 -5.81
C GLN A 116 4.82 11.84 -6.22
N SER A 117 3.64 12.33 -5.83
CA SER A 117 3.20 13.70 -6.07
C SER A 117 4.05 14.72 -5.30
N ILE A 118 4.36 14.46 -4.03
CA ILE A 118 5.22 15.34 -3.22
C ILE A 118 6.63 15.47 -3.83
N TYR A 119 7.17 14.37 -4.37
CA TYR A 119 8.42 14.41 -5.14
C TYR A 119 8.28 15.22 -6.44
N ALA A 120 7.25 14.94 -7.24
CA ALA A 120 7.04 15.58 -8.54
C ALA A 120 6.87 17.11 -8.41
N ASN A 121 6.26 17.58 -7.31
CA ASN A 121 6.07 19.00 -7.03
C ASN A 121 7.29 19.66 -6.34
N GLY A 122 8.37 18.91 -6.07
CA GLY A 122 9.58 19.44 -5.43
C GLY A 122 9.36 19.91 -4.00
N TRP A 123 8.37 19.34 -3.30
CA TRP A 123 8.06 19.67 -1.89
C TRP A 123 8.95 18.91 -0.91
N LEU A 124 9.60 17.83 -1.36
CA LEU A 124 10.60 17.12 -0.58
C LEU A 124 11.97 17.78 -0.76
N PRO A 125 12.77 17.97 0.31
CA PRO A 125 14.18 18.31 0.19
C PRO A 125 14.93 17.28 -0.69
N ALA A 126 16.02 17.72 -1.31
CA ALA A 126 16.84 16.84 -2.14
C ALA A 126 17.33 15.63 -1.30
N LEU A 127 16.86 14.44 -1.67
CA LEU A 127 17.34 13.20 -1.06
C LEU A 127 18.56 12.67 -1.82
N PRO A 128 19.41 11.85 -1.17
CA PRO A 128 20.50 11.21 -1.87
C PRO A 128 19.99 10.32 -3.02
N LEU A 129 20.81 10.15 -4.05
CA LEU A 129 20.45 9.40 -5.25
C LEU A 129 19.93 7.99 -4.88
N GLY A 130 18.80 7.59 -5.46
CA GLY A 130 18.17 6.28 -5.22
C GLY A 130 17.28 6.18 -3.98
N TRP A 131 17.28 7.15 -3.06
CA TRP A 131 16.44 7.11 -1.86
C TRP A 131 14.94 7.30 -2.14
N GLN A 132 14.58 7.87 -3.28
CA GLN A 132 13.18 8.02 -3.68
C GLN A 132 12.43 6.68 -3.75
N SER A 133 13.04 5.67 -4.38
CA SER A 133 12.45 4.34 -4.47
C SER A 133 12.36 3.66 -3.10
N TRP A 134 13.34 3.90 -2.22
CA TRP A 134 13.31 3.40 -0.84
C TRP A 134 12.22 4.06 0.02
N LEU A 135 12.02 5.38 -0.08
CA LEU A 135 10.92 6.05 0.61
C LEU A 135 9.56 5.57 0.09
N THR A 136 9.44 5.40 -1.23
CA THR A 136 8.23 4.85 -1.87
C THR A 136 7.89 3.47 -1.32
N VAL A 137 8.89 2.60 -1.17
CA VAL A 137 8.73 1.28 -0.55
C VAL A 137 8.43 1.40 0.95
N GLY A 138 9.05 2.34 1.65
CA GLY A 138 8.77 2.61 3.06
C GLY A 138 7.29 2.95 3.30
N VAL A 139 6.72 3.86 2.51
CA VAL A 139 5.29 4.20 2.64
C VAL A 139 4.36 3.08 2.18
N ALA A 140 4.78 2.31 1.18
CA ALA A 140 4.07 1.10 0.75
C ALA A 140 3.98 0.06 1.88
N VAL A 141 5.08 -0.14 2.62
CA VAL A 141 5.08 -0.99 3.83
C VAL A 141 4.20 -0.38 4.91
N ALA A 142 4.30 0.93 5.16
CA ALA A 142 3.52 1.62 6.18
C ALA A 142 2.01 1.48 5.98
N VAL A 143 1.51 1.70 4.75
CA VAL A 143 0.06 1.56 4.44
C VAL A 143 -0.41 0.10 4.53
N VAL A 144 0.41 -0.88 4.10
CA VAL A 144 0.13 -2.31 4.20
C VAL A 144 0.06 -2.76 5.66
N LEU A 145 0.97 -2.28 6.50
CA LEU A 145 0.98 -2.54 7.94
C LEU A 145 -0.20 -1.86 8.63
N GLY A 146 -0.50 -0.60 8.28
CA GLY A 146 -1.65 0.13 8.79
C GLY A 146 -2.96 -0.64 8.57
N HIS A 147 -3.21 -1.14 7.36
CA HIS A 147 -4.39 -1.96 7.06
C HIS A 147 -4.47 -3.22 7.94
N SER A 148 -3.33 -3.85 8.22
CA SER A 148 -3.27 -5.13 8.92
C SER A 148 -3.23 -5.02 10.45
N LYS A 149 -2.70 -3.91 10.94
CA LYS A 149 -2.41 -3.56 12.33
C LYS A 149 -2.90 -2.14 12.57
N SER A 150 -4.21 -1.95 12.41
CA SER A 150 -4.85 -0.65 12.55
C SER A 150 -4.78 -0.19 14.01
N ILE A 151 -4.26 1.01 14.23
CA ILE A 151 -4.29 1.64 15.56
C ILE A 151 -5.72 1.83 16.08
N PHE A 152 -6.70 2.04 15.18
CA PHE A 152 -8.11 2.22 15.53
C PHE A 152 -8.81 0.92 15.93
N LEU A 153 -8.18 -0.23 15.70
CA LEU A 153 -8.70 -1.56 16.05
C LEU A 153 -7.76 -2.31 17.00
N ASN A 154 -7.04 -1.63 17.89
CA ASN A 154 -6.10 -2.24 18.84
C ASN A 154 -5.06 -3.14 18.15
N PHE A 155 -4.47 -2.66 17.05
CA PHE A 155 -3.51 -3.40 16.23
C PHE A 155 -4.04 -4.75 15.71
N SER A 156 -5.35 -4.81 15.46
CA SER A 156 -6.00 -5.83 14.64
C SER A 156 -6.39 -5.23 13.28
N GLY A 157 -6.75 -6.07 12.30
CA GLY A 157 -7.06 -5.59 10.96
C GLY A 157 -7.04 -6.71 9.92
N GLY A 158 -7.06 -6.32 8.65
CA GLY A 158 -7.18 -7.25 7.53
C GLY A 158 -5.86 -7.93 7.16
N LYS A 159 -5.87 -8.66 6.05
CA LYS A 159 -4.69 -9.40 5.55
C LYS A 159 -3.91 -8.66 4.46
N SER A 160 -4.30 -7.42 4.18
CA SER A 160 -3.63 -6.47 3.28
C SER A 160 -3.55 -6.86 1.81
N VAL A 161 -4.22 -7.90 1.33
CA VAL A 161 -4.19 -8.31 -0.08
C VAL A 161 -4.64 -7.17 -1.02
N ALA A 162 -5.79 -6.57 -0.74
CA ALA A 162 -6.36 -5.48 -1.55
C ALA A 162 -5.49 -4.21 -1.50
N THR A 163 -5.01 -3.85 -0.31
CA THR A 163 -4.12 -2.68 -0.12
C THR A 163 -2.77 -2.88 -0.80
N SER A 164 -2.18 -4.07 -0.72
CA SER A 164 -0.97 -4.42 -1.48
C SER A 164 -1.22 -4.32 -2.98
N LEU A 165 -2.35 -4.81 -3.50
CA LEU A 165 -2.68 -4.68 -4.92
C LEU A 165 -2.72 -3.20 -5.36
N GLY A 166 -3.34 -2.32 -4.57
CA GLY A 166 -3.33 -0.87 -4.82
C GLY A 166 -1.93 -0.26 -4.84
N VAL A 167 -1.07 -0.68 -3.92
CA VAL A 167 0.36 -0.30 -3.92
C VAL A 167 1.03 -0.77 -5.22
N LEU A 168 0.84 -2.04 -5.61
CA LEU A 168 1.47 -2.58 -6.82
C LEU A 168 1.08 -1.78 -8.07
N PHE A 169 -0.18 -1.35 -8.18
CA PHE A 169 -0.64 -0.50 -9.29
C PHE A 169 0.18 0.77 -9.46
N MET A 170 0.64 1.36 -8.35
CA MET A 170 1.44 2.59 -8.34
C MET A 170 2.94 2.35 -8.42
N LEU A 171 3.42 1.16 -8.05
CA LEU A 171 4.82 0.78 -8.24
C LEU A 171 5.10 0.42 -9.71
N ASN A 172 4.25 -0.43 -10.30
CA ASN A 172 4.34 -0.84 -11.69
C ASN A 172 3.03 -1.49 -12.15
N ILE A 173 2.41 -0.95 -13.19
CA ILE A 173 1.13 -1.45 -13.71
C ILE A 173 1.18 -2.93 -14.15
N TRP A 174 2.27 -3.37 -14.80
CA TRP A 174 2.42 -4.74 -15.27
C TRP A 174 2.61 -5.73 -14.13
N LEU A 175 3.31 -5.33 -13.06
CA LEU A 175 3.42 -6.11 -11.83
C LEU A 175 2.04 -6.33 -11.19
N ALA A 176 1.23 -5.27 -11.11
CA ALA A 176 -0.12 -5.33 -10.56
C ALA A 176 -1.05 -6.21 -11.40
N LEU A 177 -1.05 -6.00 -12.72
CA LEU A 177 -1.86 -6.78 -13.65
C LEU A 177 -1.46 -8.26 -13.65
N GLY A 178 -0.16 -8.57 -13.64
CA GLY A 178 0.33 -9.95 -13.53
C GLY A 178 -0.12 -10.61 -12.23
N THR A 179 0.00 -9.90 -11.10
CA THR A 179 -0.43 -10.41 -9.78
C THR A 179 -1.95 -10.62 -9.73
N LEU A 180 -2.72 -9.68 -10.26
CA LEU A 180 -4.18 -9.80 -10.36
C LEU A 180 -4.58 -10.94 -11.29
N ALA A 181 -3.91 -11.11 -12.43
CA ALA A 181 -4.14 -12.21 -13.35
C ALA A 181 -3.86 -13.57 -12.69
N THR A 182 -2.77 -13.70 -11.92
CA THR A 182 -2.51 -14.91 -11.13
C THR A 182 -3.62 -15.17 -10.13
N PHE A 183 -4.05 -14.16 -9.38
CA PHE A 183 -5.16 -14.29 -8.43
C PHE A 183 -6.45 -14.76 -9.13
N LEU A 184 -6.82 -14.12 -10.25
CA LEU A 184 -8.03 -14.43 -11.02
C LEU A 184 -7.98 -15.82 -11.66
N ALA A 185 -6.80 -16.25 -12.13
CA ALA A 185 -6.61 -17.60 -12.63
C ALA A 185 -6.83 -18.63 -11.51
N VAL A 186 -6.18 -18.47 -10.35
CA VAL A 186 -6.32 -19.46 -9.26
C VAL A 186 -7.74 -19.49 -8.71
N ILE A 187 -8.40 -18.33 -8.58
CA ILE A 187 -9.76 -18.28 -8.02
C ILE A 187 -10.80 -18.88 -8.97
N SER A 188 -10.60 -18.79 -10.30
CA SER A 188 -11.55 -19.37 -11.26
C SER A 188 -11.58 -20.91 -11.19
N PHE A 189 -10.44 -21.55 -10.95
CA PHE A 189 -10.35 -23.00 -10.79
C PHE A 189 -10.73 -23.48 -9.39
N THR A 190 -10.22 -22.82 -8.35
CA THR A 190 -10.33 -23.32 -6.97
C THR A 190 -11.56 -22.82 -6.24
N ARG A 191 -12.07 -21.63 -6.61
CA ARG A 191 -13.05 -20.85 -5.86
C ARG A 191 -12.62 -20.53 -4.42
N ILE A 192 -11.33 -20.63 -4.07
CA ILE A 192 -10.83 -20.36 -2.71
C ILE A 192 -10.01 -19.06 -2.70
N VAL A 193 -10.59 -17.99 -2.14
CA VAL A 193 -9.99 -16.64 -2.15
C VAL A 193 -8.63 -16.58 -1.44
N SER A 194 -8.48 -17.28 -0.32
CA SER A 194 -7.23 -17.28 0.44
C SER A 194 -6.11 -17.99 -0.31
N LEU A 195 -6.41 -19.10 -0.99
CA LEU A 195 -5.45 -19.83 -1.81
C LEU A 195 -4.97 -18.95 -2.97
N SER A 196 -5.90 -18.30 -3.68
CA SER A 196 -5.56 -17.35 -4.74
C SER A 196 -4.68 -16.20 -4.26
N SER A 197 -4.95 -15.68 -3.05
CA SER A 197 -4.14 -14.62 -2.44
C SER A 197 -2.72 -15.08 -2.11
N ILE A 198 -2.57 -16.30 -1.57
CA ILE A 198 -1.26 -16.89 -1.24
C ILE A 198 -0.45 -17.14 -2.51
N VAL A 199 -1.06 -17.74 -3.54
CA VAL A 199 -0.37 -18.01 -4.81
C VAL A 199 0.04 -16.71 -5.49
N ALA A 200 -0.82 -15.68 -5.51
CA ALA A 200 -0.46 -14.37 -6.02
C ALA A 200 0.69 -13.70 -5.23
N ALA A 201 0.69 -13.84 -3.89
CA ALA A 201 1.75 -13.33 -3.02
C ALA A 201 3.11 -14.04 -3.23
N ILE A 202 3.11 -15.27 -3.74
CA ILE A 202 4.33 -15.98 -4.15
C ILE A 202 4.74 -15.52 -5.57
N ALA A 203 3.80 -15.56 -6.52
CA ALA A 203 4.04 -15.27 -7.93
C ALA A 203 4.54 -13.84 -8.19
N VAL A 204 4.10 -12.87 -7.40
CA VAL A 204 4.52 -11.46 -7.53
C VAL A 204 6.06 -11.31 -7.52
N ASN A 205 6.79 -12.17 -6.80
CA ASN A 205 8.25 -12.14 -6.78
C ASN A 205 8.86 -12.54 -8.14
N GLY A 206 8.35 -13.62 -8.74
CA GLY A 206 8.77 -14.06 -10.07
C GLY A 206 8.44 -13.04 -11.15
N ILE A 207 7.26 -12.41 -11.05
CA ILE A 207 6.83 -11.34 -11.97
C ILE A 207 7.75 -10.12 -11.82
N ALA A 208 8.08 -9.71 -10.58
CA ALA A 208 8.97 -8.58 -10.33
C ALA A 208 10.39 -8.81 -10.87
N LEU A 209 10.90 -10.05 -10.74
CA LEU A 209 12.19 -10.45 -11.32
C LEU A 209 12.14 -10.44 -12.86
N ALA A 210 11.07 -10.99 -13.46
CA ALA A 210 10.90 -11.02 -14.91
C ALA A 210 10.81 -9.60 -15.52
N LEU A 211 10.22 -8.66 -14.79
CA LEU A 211 10.15 -7.25 -15.16
C LEU A 211 11.43 -6.45 -14.85
N GLN A 212 12.46 -7.08 -14.28
CA GLN A 212 13.74 -6.45 -13.93
C GLN A 212 13.58 -5.20 -13.06
N LEU A 213 12.66 -5.27 -12.08
CA LEU A 213 12.37 -4.13 -11.20
C LEU A 213 13.55 -3.80 -10.30
N PRO A 214 13.71 -2.52 -9.90
CA PRO A 214 14.82 -2.10 -9.05
C PRO A 214 14.76 -2.77 -7.67
N LEU A 215 15.93 -2.93 -7.04
CA LEU A 215 16.10 -3.63 -5.76
C LEU A 215 15.09 -3.22 -4.64
N PRO A 216 14.71 -1.93 -4.48
CA PRO A 216 13.70 -1.56 -3.48
C PRO A 216 12.35 -2.24 -3.74
N TYR A 217 11.93 -2.35 -5.00
CA TYR A 217 10.62 -2.92 -5.36
C TYR A 217 10.64 -4.44 -5.20
N LEU A 218 11.75 -5.10 -5.56
CA LEU A 218 11.97 -6.53 -5.27
C LEU A 218 11.92 -6.81 -3.76
N SER A 219 12.52 -5.93 -2.96
CA SER A 219 12.51 -6.02 -1.50
C SER A 219 11.09 -5.87 -0.96
N PHE A 220 10.30 -4.94 -1.52
CA PHE A 220 8.89 -4.79 -1.18
C PHE A 220 8.07 -6.05 -1.50
N THR A 221 8.17 -6.60 -2.72
CA THR A 221 7.38 -7.77 -3.12
C THR A 221 7.71 -8.99 -2.25
N LEU A 222 8.98 -9.15 -1.88
CA LEU A 222 9.43 -10.23 -1.01
C LEU A 222 8.86 -10.07 0.40
N LEU A 223 9.08 -8.91 1.02
CA LEU A 223 8.63 -8.66 2.39
C LEU A 223 7.10 -8.64 2.51
N ALA A 224 6.41 -7.97 1.59
CA ALA A 224 4.96 -7.93 1.57
C ALA A 224 4.36 -9.31 1.26
N GLY A 225 4.97 -10.09 0.37
CA GLY A 225 4.56 -11.46 0.07
C GLY A 225 4.64 -12.37 1.30
N ILE A 226 5.80 -12.38 1.98
CA ILE A 226 5.98 -13.10 3.26
C ILE A 226 4.94 -12.64 4.28
N TYR A 227 4.77 -11.33 4.45
CA TYR A 227 3.82 -10.77 5.40
C TYR A 227 2.39 -11.24 5.12
N VAL A 228 1.93 -11.16 3.87
CA VAL A 228 0.60 -11.63 3.46
C VAL A 228 0.43 -13.12 3.76
N ILE A 229 1.43 -13.96 3.47
CA ILE A 229 1.39 -15.40 3.77
C ILE A 229 1.25 -15.64 5.28
N VAL A 230 2.04 -14.95 6.11
CA VAL A 230 1.94 -15.03 7.58
C VAL A 230 0.55 -14.62 8.07
N ARG A 231 -0.04 -13.58 7.47
CA ARG A 231 -1.42 -13.16 7.80
C ARG A 231 -2.48 -14.18 7.37
N HIS A 232 -2.15 -15.13 6.50
CA HIS A 232 -3.02 -16.22 6.07
C HIS A 232 -2.85 -17.52 6.85
N ARG A 233 -2.05 -17.57 7.94
CA ARG A 233 -1.83 -18.81 8.73
C ARG A 233 -3.11 -19.61 9.03
N SER A 234 -4.17 -18.93 9.51
CA SER A 234 -5.44 -19.60 9.83
C SER A 234 -6.20 -20.10 8.60
N ASN A 235 -5.99 -19.50 7.43
CA ASN A 235 -6.54 -20.00 6.17
C ASN A 235 -5.76 -21.20 5.67
N ILE A 236 -4.44 -21.20 5.85
CA ILE A 236 -3.60 -22.34 5.49
C ILE A 236 -4.03 -23.56 6.30
N GLU A 237 -4.23 -23.41 7.61
CA GLU A 237 -4.78 -24.48 8.47
C GLU A 237 -6.12 -25.02 7.94
N ARG A 238 -7.08 -24.14 7.61
CA ARG A 238 -8.37 -24.55 7.04
C ARG A 238 -8.27 -25.18 5.66
N ILE A 239 -7.34 -24.73 4.81
CA ILE A 239 -7.09 -25.33 3.49
C ILE A 239 -6.57 -26.76 3.66
N LEU A 240 -5.60 -26.96 4.55
CA LEU A 240 -5.04 -28.28 4.85
C LEU A 240 -6.07 -29.25 5.44
N GLN A 241 -7.03 -28.72 6.21
CA GLN A 241 -8.15 -29.48 6.76
C GLN A 241 -9.32 -29.66 5.78
N GLY A 242 -9.28 -29.05 4.60
CA GLY A 242 -10.40 -29.07 3.64
C GLY A 242 -11.64 -28.28 4.08
N THR A 243 -11.51 -27.39 5.06
CA THR A 243 -12.61 -26.62 5.66
C THR A 243 -12.65 -25.15 5.23
N GLU A 244 -11.72 -24.70 4.38
CA GLU A 244 -11.71 -23.31 3.91
C GLU A 244 -12.89 -23.05 2.95
N PRO A 245 -13.77 -22.08 3.26
CA PRO A 245 -15.00 -21.86 2.51
C PRO A 245 -14.74 -21.35 1.09
N LYS A 246 -15.47 -21.92 0.13
CA LYS A 246 -15.44 -21.51 -1.27
C LYS A 246 -16.22 -20.20 -1.47
N LEU A 247 -15.86 -19.48 -2.53
CA LEU A 247 -16.53 -18.25 -2.93
C LEU A 247 -17.98 -18.59 -3.33
N GLY A 248 -18.95 -17.97 -2.66
CA GLY A 248 -20.39 -18.18 -2.90
C GLY A 248 -21.07 -19.11 -1.90
N GLU A 249 -20.34 -19.79 -1.02
CA GLU A 249 -20.95 -20.57 0.08
C GLU A 249 -21.53 -19.60 1.13
N LYS A 250 -22.82 -19.78 1.47
CA LYS A 250 -23.51 -18.98 2.50
C LYS A 250 -23.09 -19.45 3.89
N VAL A 251 -22.80 -18.52 4.79
CA VAL A 251 -22.61 -18.82 6.22
C VAL A 251 -23.97 -18.93 6.88
N SER A 252 -24.22 -20.01 7.62
CA SER A 252 -25.53 -20.41 8.17
C SER A 252 -26.05 -19.55 9.33
N SER A 253 -25.37 -18.47 9.73
CA SER A 253 -25.67 -17.70 10.96
C SER A 253 -25.68 -16.18 10.78
N LEU A 254 -26.36 -15.67 9.75
CA LEU A 254 -26.63 -14.22 9.70
C LEU A 254 -27.78 -13.86 10.64
N PRO A 255 -27.65 -12.78 11.44
CA PRO A 255 -28.76 -12.27 12.23
C PRO A 255 -29.88 -11.83 11.28
N GLU A 256 -31.10 -12.20 11.65
CA GLU A 256 -32.34 -11.86 10.95
C GLU A 256 -32.37 -10.35 10.66
N ARG A 257 -32.64 -9.98 9.39
CA ARG A 257 -32.84 -8.57 9.03
C ARG A 257 -33.97 -8.05 9.91
N LYS A 258 -33.66 -7.24 10.93
CA LYS A 258 -34.67 -6.40 11.55
C LYS A 258 -35.15 -5.44 10.46
N GLY A 259 -36.34 -5.71 9.96
CA GLY A 259 -36.99 -4.88 8.96
C GLY A 259 -37.04 -3.45 9.46
N VAL A 260 -36.48 -2.54 8.67
CA VAL A 260 -36.83 -1.13 8.78
C VAL A 260 -38.24 -1.04 8.21
N ALA A 261 -39.21 -0.98 9.11
CA ALA A 261 -40.58 -0.55 8.81
C ALA A 261 -40.60 0.97 8.62
#